data_AF-A0A7Y9QXY3-F1
#
_entry.id   AF-A0A7Y9QXY3-F1
#
_cell.length_a   1.000
_cell.length_b   1.000
_cell.length_c   1.000
_cell.angle_alpha   90.00
_cell.angle_beta   90.00
_cell.angle_gamma   90.00
#
_symmetry.space_group_name_H-M   'P 1'
#
loop_
_entity.id
_entity.type
_entity.pdbx_description
1 polymer ?
#
loop_
_entity_poly.entity_id
_entity_poly.type
_entity_poly.pdbx_seq_one_letter_code
_entity_poly.pdbx_strand_id
1 'polypeptide(L)'
;MNLSRHFTLEELTASTTAQAEHIDNQPTAAGIAALRALCTTVLDPLRDALGQPIKVTSGYRGPALNRRVGGASKSQHLTGEAADLQSPGLSVLALFQLAIRLRLPFDQIIYEVNGAAKWVHISHTTGVNKGEILLGKFGPDGKVSYPKLTAAAALALSEPRTRGPLVEPDYTELRDEPVRRTRKPKAFVLQPGAL
;
A
#
# COMPACT_ATOMS: atom_id res chain seq x y z
N MET A 1 19.26 -7.36 8.22
CA MET A 1 20.20 -6.57 7.38
C MET A 1 19.65 -5.17 7.20
N ASN A 2 20.47 -4.13 7.38
CA ASN A 2 20.05 -2.75 7.10
C ASN A 2 20.03 -2.50 5.59
N LEU A 3 18.94 -1.92 5.10
CA LEU A 3 18.84 -1.44 3.72
C LEU A 3 19.33 0.00 3.63
N SER A 4 19.04 0.81 4.64
CA SER A 4 19.36 2.23 4.70
C SER A 4 19.54 2.70 6.15
N ARG A 5 19.52 4.02 6.43
CA ARG A 5 19.67 4.53 7.81
C ARG A 5 18.52 4.13 8.72
N HIS A 6 17.30 4.04 8.19
CA HIS A 6 16.09 3.88 8.98
C HIS A 6 15.35 2.57 8.74
N PHE A 7 15.64 1.88 7.63
CA PHE A 7 14.86 0.73 7.18
C PHE A 7 15.71 -0.53 7.05
N THR A 8 15.10 -1.67 7.38
CA THR A 8 15.74 -2.99 7.33
C THR A 8 15.07 -3.89 6.29
N LEU A 9 15.80 -4.92 5.84
CA LEU A 9 15.23 -5.91 4.94
C LEU A 9 14.07 -6.67 5.58
N GLU A 10 14.15 -6.94 6.88
CA GLU A 10 13.10 -7.62 7.63
C GLU A 10 11.80 -6.82 7.61
N GLU A 11 11.88 -5.52 7.90
CA GLU A 11 10.74 -4.62 7.83
C GLU A 11 10.13 -4.57 6.41
N LEU A 12 10.96 -4.50 5.37
CA LEU A 12 10.50 -4.43 3.97
C LEU A 12 10.07 -5.79 3.40
N THR A 13 10.18 -6.89 4.14
CA THR A 13 9.73 -8.23 3.70
C THR A 13 8.69 -8.85 4.64
N ALA A 14 8.38 -8.16 5.75
CA ALA A 14 7.39 -8.59 6.71
C ALA A 14 5.99 -8.69 6.07
N SER A 15 5.30 -9.79 6.36
CA SER A 15 3.93 -10.05 5.93
C SER A 15 3.29 -11.05 6.89
N THR A 16 2.14 -10.69 7.44
CA THR A 16 1.35 -11.57 8.31
C THR A 16 0.80 -12.76 7.55
N THR A 17 0.37 -12.57 6.29
CA THR A 17 -0.07 -13.69 5.44
C THR A 17 1.08 -14.64 5.15
N ALA A 18 2.27 -14.12 4.83
CA ALA A 18 3.42 -14.96 4.54
C ALA A 18 3.81 -15.82 5.75
N GLN A 19 3.77 -15.23 6.95
CA GLN A 19 4.01 -15.96 8.19
C GLN A 19 2.93 -17.01 8.46
N ALA A 20 1.65 -16.64 8.37
CA ALA A 20 0.53 -17.52 8.65
C ALA A 20 0.43 -18.70 7.67
N GLU A 21 0.87 -18.50 6.43
CA GLU A 21 0.76 -19.50 5.36
C GLU A 21 2.11 -20.11 4.97
N HIS A 22 3.17 -19.82 5.73
CA HIS A 22 4.52 -20.31 5.49
C HIS A 22 5.01 -20.04 4.04
N ILE A 23 4.68 -18.87 3.51
CA ILE A 23 5.14 -18.43 2.18
C ILE A 23 6.53 -17.81 2.30
N ASP A 24 7.48 -18.33 1.54
CA ASP A 24 8.78 -17.70 1.39
C ASP A 24 8.64 -16.36 0.66
N ASN A 25 8.99 -15.27 1.37
CA ASN A 25 8.98 -13.90 0.87
C ASN A 25 10.39 -13.29 0.79
N GLN A 26 11.41 -14.11 0.54
CA GLN A 26 12.78 -13.60 0.34
C GLN A 26 12.96 -12.96 -1.06
N PRO A 27 13.52 -11.74 -1.14
CA PRO A 27 13.88 -11.13 -2.42
C PRO A 27 15.18 -11.67 -2.98
N THR A 28 15.34 -11.56 -4.30
CA THR A 28 16.61 -11.80 -4.97
C THR A 28 17.62 -10.68 -4.64
N ALA A 29 18.90 -10.88 -4.98
CA ALA A 29 19.91 -9.83 -4.84
C ALA A 29 19.54 -8.52 -5.58
N ALA A 30 18.91 -8.64 -6.75
CA ALA A 30 18.39 -7.50 -7.49
C ALA A 30 17.23 -6.81 -6.75
N GLY A 31 16.31 -7.58 -6.17
CA GLY A 31 15.22 -7.04 -5.34
C GLY A 31 15.74 -6.32 -4.09
N ILE A 32 16.77 -6.86 -3.44
CA ILE A 32 17.45 -6.21 -2.31
C ILE A 32 18.08 -4.88 -2.74
N ALA A 33 18.73 -4.85 -3.91
CA ALA A 33 19.32 -3.62 -4.45
C ALA A 33 18.24 -2.56 -4.77
N ALA A 34 17.10 -2.97 -5.33
CA ALA A 34 15.96 -2.09 -5.58
C ALA A 34 15.36 -1.54 -4.29
N LEU A 35 15.16 -2.39 -3.27
CA LEU A 35 14.67 -1.97 -1.95
C LEU A 35 15.64 -0.97 -1.30
N ARG A 36 16.95 -1.22 -1.38
CA ARG A 36 17.97 -0.28 -0.89
C ARG A 36 17.89 1.06 -1.62
N ALA A 37 17.72 1.05 -2.95
CA ALA A 37 17.54 2.28 -3.72
C ALA A 37 16.30 3.04 -3.24
N LEU A 38 15.12 2.39 -3.20
CA LEU A 38 13.88 2.98 -2.69
C LEU A 38 14.05 3.58 -1.28
N CYS A 39 14.66 2.83 -0.37
CA CYS A 39 14.86 3.29 1.01
C CYS A 39 15.77 4.51 1.08
N THR A 40 16.91 4.50 0.37
CA THR A 40 17.90 5.58 0.43
C THR A 40 17.48 6.84 -0.31
N THR A 41 16.76 6.73 -1.43
CA THR A 41 16.42 7.89 -2.28
C THR A 41 15.06 8.50 -1.95
N VAL A 42 14.14 7.72 -1.37
CA VAL A 42 12.77 8.15 -1.11
C VAL A 42 12.41 8.06 0.37
N LEU A 43 12.51 6.87 0.98
CA LEU A 43 11.95 6.66 2.32
C LEU A 43 12.75 7.35 3.43
N ASP A 44 14.08 7.32 3.36
CA ASP A 44 14.95 7.99 4.33
C ASP A 44 14.74 9.51 4.32
N PRO A 45 14.80 10.23 3.17
CA PRO A 45 14.46 11.65 3.11
C PRO A 45 13.05 11.96 3.61
N LEU A 46 12.06 11.10 3.30
CA LEU A 46 10.70 11.28 3.77
C LEU A 46 10.62 11.20 5.31
N ARG A 47 11.27 10.19 5.90
CA ARG A 47 11.31 9.99 7.35
C ARG A 47 12.09 11.10 8.06
N ASP A 48 13.22 11.52 7.50
CA ASP A 48 14.04 12.62 8.03
C ASP A 48 13.26 13.94 8.04
N ALA A 49 12.56 14.27 6.95
CA ALA A 49 11.74 15.47 6.87
C ALA A 49 10.50 15.42 7.76
N LEU A 50 9.94 14.23 7.95
CA LEU A 50 8.78 14.02 8.81
C LEU A 50 9.15 14.11 10.31
N GLY A 51 10.36 13.70 10.69
CA GLY A 51 10.83 13.76 12.08
C GLY A 51 10.21 12.72 13.02
N GLN A 52 9.44 11.76 12.50
CA GLN A 52 8.84 10.65 13.26
C GLN A 52 8.88 9.34 12.45
N PRO A 53 8.73 8.17 13.09
CA PRO A 53 8.79 6.87 12.41
C PRO A 53 7.75 6.72 11.27
N ILE A 54 8.18 6.08 10.19
CA ILE A 54 7.30 5.60 9.12
C ILE A 54 7.21 4.08 9.28
N LYS A 55 5.99 3.55 9.33
CA LYS A 55 5.69 2.13 9.31
C LYS A 55 5.57 1.68 7.87
N VAL A 56 6.43 0.76 7.44
CA VAL A 56 6.22 0.02 6.20
C VAL A 56 5.20 -1.08 6.49
N THR A 57 4.06 -1.02 5.81
CA THR A 57 3.02 -2.04 5.95
C THR A 57 3.17 -3.15 4.92
N SER A 58 3.72 -2.83 3.74
CA SER A 58 4.08 -3.81 2.73
C SER A 58 5.29 -3.32 1.95
N GLY A 59 6.33 -4.13 1.80
CA GLY A 59 7.48 -3.84 0.94
C GLY A 59 7.55 -4.82 -0.23
N TYR A 60 8.59 -5.65 -0.29
CA TYR A 60 8.68 -6.70 -1.28
C TYR A 60 7.57 -7.75 -1.11
N ARG A 61 6.97 -8.15 -2.23
CA ARG A 61 6.03 -9.27 -2.30
C ARG A 61 6.47 -10.23 -3.41
N GLY A 62 7.01 -11.38 -3.03
CA GLY A 62 7.34 -12.44 -3.97
C GLY A 62 6.11 -12.94 -4.74
N PRO A 63 6.28 -13.62 -5.88
CA PRO A 63 5.17 -14.01 -6.76
C PRO A 63 4.06 -14.82 -6.07
N ALA A 64 4.43 -15.70 -5.13
CA ALA A 64 3.47 -16.48 -4.35
C ALA A 64 2.64 -15.59 -3.42
N LEU A 65 3.31 -14.74 -2.64
CA LEU A 65 2.64 -13.80 -1.74
C LEU A 65 1.77 -12.80 -2.51
N ASN A 66 2.28 -12.18 -3.57
CA ASN A 66 1.54 -11.21 -4.37
C ASN A 66 0.24 -11.81 -4.95
N ARG A 67 0.30 -13.03 -5.49
CA ARG A 67 -0.90 -13.76 -5.94
C ARG A 67 -1.83 -14.10 -4.75
N ARG A 68 -1.25 -14.46 -3.61
CA ARG A 68 -2.01 -14.78 -2.40
C ARG A 68 -2.67 -13.57 -1.78
N VAL A 69 -2.21 -12.35 -1.98
CA VAL A 69 -2.92 -11.14 -1.50
C VAL A 69 -3.81 -10.51 -2.59
N GLY A 70 -3.83 -11.08 -3.80
CA GLY A 70 -4.59 -10.53 -4.92
C GLY A 70 -3.94 -9.29 -5.55
N GLY A 71 -2.63 -9.11 -5.37
CA GLY A 71 -1.87 -8.02 -5.97
C GLY A 71 -1.78 -8.14 -7.50
N ALA A 72 -1.57 -7.00 -8.17
CA ALA A 72 -1.45 -6.94 -9.62
C ALA A 72 -0.22 -7.72 -10.12
N SER A 73 -0.35 -8.37 -11.28
CA SER A 73 0.72 -9.18 -11.88
C SER A 73 1.94 -8.37 -12.34
N LYS A 74 1.79 -7.05 -12.51
CA LYS A 74 2.84 -6.10 -12.88
C LYS A 74 3.18 -5.13 -11.73
N SER A 75 2.90 -5.52 -10.49
CA SER A 75 3.19 -4.71 -9.30
C SER A 75 4.69 -4.49 -9.10
N GLN A 76 5.10 -3.26 -8.76
CA GLN A 76 6.49 -2.94 -8.39
C GLN A 76 6.92 -3.54 -7.04
N HIS A 77 5.98 -4.04 -6.22
CA HIS A 77 6.34 -4.84 -5.04
C HIS A 77 7.02 -6.16 -5.41
N LEU A 78 6.75 -6.72 -6.61
CA LEU A 78 7.39 -7.95 -7.09
C LEU A 78 8.89 -7.77 -7.37
N THR A 79 9.32 -6.54 -7.63
CA THR A 79 10.70 -6.19 -7.99
C THR A 79 11.46 -5.51 -6.85
N GLY A 80 10.82 -5.32 -5.69
CA GLY A 80 11.41 -4.58 -4.56
C GLY A 80 11.46 -3.06 -4.80
N GLU A 81 10.68 -2.56 -5.76
CA GLU A 81 10.67 -1.15 -6.16
C GLU A 81 9.55 -0.34 -5.49
N ALA A 82 8.72 -0.94 -4.63
CA ALA A 82 7.60 -0.26 -3.99
C ALA A 82 7.45 -0.60 -2.51
N ALA A 83 6.84 0.35 -1.78
CA ALA A 83 6.43 0.19 -0.39
C ALA A 83 5.08 0.88 -0.14
N ASP A 84 4.28 0.28 0.72
CA ASP A 84 3.04 0.83 1.28
C ASP A 84 3.35 1.36 2.68
N LEU A 85 2.98 2.61 2.94
CA LEU A 85 3.44 3.37 4.10
C LEU A 85 2.30 3.94 4.93
N GLN A 86 2.52 3.95 6.24
CA GLN A 86 1.76 4.70 7.24
C GLN A 86 2.73 5.38 8.20
N SER A 87 2.27 6.35 8.98
CA SER A 87 3.05 6.92 10.07
C SER A 87 2.12 7.16 11.26
N PRO A 88 2.30 6.43 12.38
CA PRO A 88 1.39 6.54 13.51
C PRO A 88 1.16 7.98 13.95
N GLY A 89 -0.11 8.36 14.12
CA GLY A 89 -0.50 9.72 14.53
C GLY A 89 -0.49 10.77 13.40
N LEU A 90 -0.13 10.39 12.17
CA LEU A 90 -0.18 11.24 10.99
C LEU A 90 -1.18 10.68 9.98
N SER A 91 -2.05 11.53 9.45
CA SER A 91 -2.95 11.07 8.39
C SER A 91 -2.16 10.64 7.14
N VAL A 92 -2.62 9.56 6.50
CA VAL A 92 -2.05 9.08 5.23
C VAL A 92 -2.03 10.19 4.17
N LEU A 93 -3.05 11.06 4.13
CA LEU A 93 -3.06 12.21 3.24
C LEU A 93 -1.91 13.18 3.53
N ALA A 94 -1.60 13.45 4.81
CA ALA A 94 -0.49 14.32 5.17
C ALA A 94 0.86 13.72 4.77
N LEU A 95 1.06 12.41 4.96
CA LEU A 95 2.25 11.70 4.50
C LEU A 95 2.41 11.78 2.97
N PHE A 96 1.34 11.51 2.24
CA PHE A 96 1.28 11.60 0.78
C PHE A 96 1.66 13.00 0.28
N GLN A 97 1.06 14.04 0.87
CA GLN A 97 1.34 15.41 0.48
C GLN A 97 2.76 15.85 0.88
N LEU A 98 3.30 15.35 1.99
CA LEU A 98 4.68 15.65 2.39
C LEU A 98 5.68 15.16 1.33
N ALA A 99 5.55 13.92 0.86
CA ALA A 99 6.39 13.37 -0.21
C ALA A 99 6.36 14.24 -1.49
N ILE A 100 5.17 14.76 -1.85
CA ILE A 100 4.99 15.65 -3.01
C ILE A 100 5.64 17.02 -2.76
N ARG A 101 5.47 17.62 -1.57
CA ARG A 101 6.10 18.91 -1.21
C ARG A 101 7.62 18.85 -1.26
N LEU A 102 8.18 17.72 -0.83
CA LEU A 102 9.62 17.44 -0.87
C LEU A 102 10.16 17.16 -2.28
N ARG A 103 9.27 16.95 -3.26
CA ARG A 103 9.63 16.56 -4.64
C ARG A 103 10.52 15.33 -4.67
N LEU A 104 10.18 14.32 -3.86
CA LEU A 104 10.93 13.07 -3.81
C LEU A 104 10.92 12.37 -5.18
N PRO A 105 12.02 11.69 -5.57
CA PRO A 105 12.18 11.13 -6.90
C PRO A 105 11.46 9.78 -7.06
N PHE A 106 10.15 9.71 -6.80
CA PHE A 106 9.36 8.48 -6.96
C PHE A 106 9.01 8.20 -8.43
N ASP A 107 8.87 6.92 -8.80
CA ASP A 107 8.27 6.53 -10.08
C ASP A 107 6.75 6.78 -10.03
N GLN A 108 6.09 6.26 -9.00
CA GLN A 108 4.68 6.49 -8.70
C GLN A 108 4.47 6.75 -7.21
N ILE A 109 3.52 7.61 -6.88
CA ILE A 109 2.95 7.74 -5.53
C ILE A 109 1.43 7.69 -5.63
N ILE A 110 0.79 6.88 -4.79
CA ILE A 110 -0.65 6.68 -4.80
C ILE A 110 -1.20 6.92 -3.40
N TYR A 111 -2.19 7.80 -3.31
CA TYR A 111 -3.03 7.88 -2.12
C TYR A 111 -4.13 6.81 -2.23
N GLU A 112 -3.98 5.71 -1.48
CA GLU A 112 -4.92 4.58 -1.53
C GLU A 112 -5.80 4.60 -0.28
N VAL A 113 -7.12 4.69 -0.51
CA VAL A 113 -8.14 4.66 0.55
C VAL A 113 -9.23 3.69 0.16
N ASN A 114 -9.29 2.56 0.86
CA ASN A 114 -10.31 1.54 0.70
C ASN A 114 -11.11 1.41 2.01
N GLY A 115 -12.21 2.15 2.12
CA GLY A 115 -13.01 2.17 3.33
C GLY A 115 -12.22 2.72 4.53
N ALA A 116 -11.99 1.89 5.54
CA ALA A 116 -11.18 2.28 6.70
C ALA A 116 -9.68 2.14 6.42
N ALA A 117 -9.28 1.17 5.59
CA ALA A 117 -7.88 0.93 5.28
C ALA A 117 -7.33 1.99 4.33
N LYS A 118 -6.20 2.59 4.69
CA LYS A 118 -5.53 3.61 3.90
C LYS A 118 -4.02 3.55 4.06
N TRP A 119 -3.29 3.80 2.98
CA TRP A 119 -1.83 3.89 2.98
C TRP A 119 -1.35 4.77 1.82
N VAL A 120 -0.08 5.15 1.89
CA VAL A 120 0.63 5.75 0.76
C VAL A 120 1.39 4.64 0.08
N HIS A 121 1.01 4.28 -1.14
CA HIS A 121 1.87 3.49 -2.00
C HIS A 121 2.92 4.42 -2.61
N ILE A 122 4.19 4.05 -2.55
CA ILE A 122 5.26 4.80 -3.21
C ILE A 122 6.26 3.83 -3.85
N SER A 123 6.68 4.14 -5.06
CA SER A 123 7.63 3.34 -5.81
C SER A 123 8.80 4.15 -6.35
N HIS A 124 9.89 3.46 -6.65
CA HIS A 124 11.12 4.01 -7.20
C HIS A 124 11.79 2.94 -8.06
N THR A 125 12.10 3.27 -9.30
CA THR A 125 12.85 2.39 -10.20
C THR A 125 14.32 2.82 -10.31
N THR A 126 15.19 1.89 -10.69
CA THR A 126 16.58 2.19 -11.04
C THR A 126 16.72 2.86 -12.42
N GLY A 127 15.65 2.84 -13.22
CA GLY A 127 15.57 3.56 -14.49
C GLY A 127 15.13 5.01 -14.34
N VAL A 128 14.35 5.49 -15.32
CA VAL A 128 13.76 6.83 -15.29
C VAL A 128 12.45 6.79 -14.51
N ASN A 129 12.41 7.48 -13.37
CA ASN A 129 11.21 7.66 -12.57
C ASN A 129 10.20 8.58 -13.27
N LYS A 130 8.94 8.13 -13.40
CA LYS A 130 7.88 8.89 -14.08
C LYS A 130 7.32 10.06 -13.27
N GLY A 131 7.43 10.03 -11.94
CA GLY A 131 6.86 11.06 -11.06
C GLY A 131 5.33 11.09 -11.07
N GLU A 132 4.66 9.95 -11.27
CA GLU A 132 3.20 9.91 -11.36
C GLU A 132 2.55 10.04 -9.98
N ILE A 133 1.60 10.97 -9.86
CA ILE A 133 0.81 11.18 -8.65
C ILE A 133 -0.60 10.65 -8.93
N LEU A 134 -1.04 9.67 -8.15
CA LEU A 134 -2.26 8.91 -8.40
C LEU A 134 -3.18 8.93 -7.18
N LEU A 135 -4.48 8.75 -7.43
CA LEU A 135 -5.50 8.54 -6.39
C LEU A 135 -6.15 7.18 -6.60
N GLY A 136 -6.02 6.27 -5.64
CA GLY A 136 -6.67 4.97 -5.68
C GLY A 136 -8.17 5.10 -5.39
N LYS A 137 -9.02 4.78 -6.38
CA LYS A 137 -10.48 4.77 -6.24
C LYS A 137 -10.99 3.33 -6.31
N PHE A 138 -11.53 2.85 -5.20
CA PHE A 138 -12.07 1.50 -5.05
C PHE A 138 -13.59 1.52 -5.27
N GLY A 139 -14.05 0.81 -6.29
CA GLY A 139 -15.44 0.67 -6.67
C GLY A 139 -16.16 -0.45 -5.88
N PRO A 140 -17.50 -0.40 -5.81
CA PRO A 140 -18.29 -1.39 -5.07
C PRO A 140 -18.25 -2.80 -5.68
N ASP A 141 -17.81 -2.93 -6.93
CA ASP A 141 -17.58 -4.21 -7.63
C ASP A 141 -16.16 -4.76 -7.45
N GLY A 142 -15.34 -4.12 -6.60
CA GLY A 142 -13.95 -4.47 -6.39
C GLY A 142 -13.00 -3.97 -7.48
N LYS A 143 -13.48 -3.20 -8.46
CA LYS A 143 -12.60 -2.56 -9.44
C LYS A 143 -11.89 -1.38 -8.81
N VAL A 144 -10.60 -1.25 -9.13
CA VAL A 144 -9.79 -0.10 -8.70
C VAL A 144 -9.40 0.71 -9.94
N SER A 145 -9.46 2.03 -9.82
CA SER A 145 -8.96 2.97 -10.83
C SER A 145 -7.97 3.95 -10.21
N TYR A 146 -7.01 4.40 -11.02
CA TYR A 146 -5.91 5.27 -10.59
C TYR A 146 -5.85 6.54 -11.45
N PRO A 147 -6.81 7.48 -11.31
CA PRO A 147 -6.70 8.79 -11.94
C PRO A 147 -5.41 9.50 -11.57
N LYS A 148 -4.74 10.07 -12.59
CA LYS A 148 -3.57 10.93 -12.42
C LYS A 148 -3.98 12.30 -11.89
N LEU A 149 -3.18 12.82 -10.97
CA LEU A 149 -3.31 14.15 -10.41
C LEU A 149 -2.11 15.01 -10.81
N THR A 150 -2.33 16.32 -10.90
CA THR A 150 -1.23 17.28 -10.85
C THR A 150 -0.77 17.43 -9.39
N ALA A 151 0.46 17.90 -9.19
CA ALA A 151 0.95 18.21 -7.83
C ALA A 151 0.02 19.21 -7.11
N ALA A 152 -0.47 20.24 -7.80
CA ALA A 152 -1.41 21.20 -7.23
C ALA A 152 -2.73 20.54 -6.78
N ALA A 153 -3.30 19.66 -7.61
CA ALA A 153 -4.54 18.96 -7.26
C ALA A 153 -4.34 18.01 -6.07
N ALA A 154 -3.21 17.30 -6.03
CA ALA A 154 -2.86 16.41 -4.92
C ALA A 154 -2.66 17.16 -3.60
N LEU A 155 -2.03 18.34 -3.64
CA LEU A 155 -1.83 19.19 -2.47
C LEU A 155 -3.12 19.91 -2.01
N ALA A 156 -4.12 20.02 -2.89
CA ALA A 156 -5.44 20.58 -2.57
C ALA A 156 -6.43 19.55 -2.02
N LEU A 157 -6.10 18.26 -2.02
CA LEU A 157 -6.93 17.22 -1.41
C LEU A 157 -7.15 17.50 0.08
N SER A 158 -8.34 17.13 0.56
CA SER A 158 -8.70 17.19 1.98
C SER A 158 -9.47 15.94 2.38
N GLU A 159 -9.23 15.44 3.59
CA GLU A 159 -10.07 14.42 4.21
C GLU A 159 -11.23 15.11 4.96
N PRO A 160 -12.46 14.56 4.94
CA PRO A 160 -13.53 15.03 5.82
C PRO A 160 -13.06 14.99 7.27
N ARG A 161 -13.32 16.04 8.05
CA ARG A 161 -12.97 16.05 9.48
C ARG A 161 -13.75 14.94 10.20
N THR A 162 -13.07 13.87 10.58
CA THR A 162 -13.61 12.89 11.51
C THR A 162 -13.49 13.44 12.93
N ARG A 163 -14.61 13.52 13.66
CA ARG A 163 -14.59 13.78 15.11
C ARG A 163 -14.27 12.46 15.81
N GLY A 164 -13.06 12.32 16.33
CA GLY A 164 -12.61 11.17 17.11
C GLY A 164 -11.10 10.98 17.03
N PRO A 165 -10.49 10.18 17.93
CA PRO A 165 -9.09 9.80 17.75
C PRO A 165 -8.93 9.11 16.38
N LEU A 166 -7.82 9.39 15.69
CA LEU A 166 -7.41 8.61 14.53
C LEU A 166 -7.14 7.19 15.02
N VAL A 167 -8.16 6.34 15.03
CA VAL A 167 -7.98 4.90 15.22
C VAL A 167 -7.43 4.39 13.89
N GLU A 168 -6.11 4.26 13.82
CA GLU A 168 -5.44 3.57 12.73
C GLU A 168 -5.99 2.14 12.73
N PRO A 169 -6.66 1.68 11.65
CA PRO A 169 -6.92 0.25 11.55
C PRO A 169 -5.58 -0.45 11.52
N ASP A 170 -5.44 -1.52 12.31
CA ASP A 170 -4.32 -2.43 12.16
C ASP A 170 -4.18 -2.79 10.68
N TYR A 171 -2.95 -2.70 10.18
CA TYR A 171 -2.68 -3.00 8.79
C TYR A 171 -3.27 -4.36 8.44
N THR A 172 -4.04 -4.33 7.37
CA THR A 172 -4.83 -5.43 6.90
C THR A 172 -4.36 -5.67 5.48
N GLU A 173 -3.67 -6.79 5.22
CA GLU A 173 -3.32 -7.13 3.84
C GLU A 173 -4.61 -7.22 3.01
N LEU A 174 -4.56 -7.07 1.68
CA LEU A 174 -5.76 -7.01 0.81
C LEU A 174 -6.76 -8.17 0.98
N ARG A 175 -6.37 -9.29 1.62
CA ARG A 175 -7.27 -10.40 1.99
C ARG A 175 -7.75 -10.41 3.45
N ASP A 176 -7.15 -9.62 4.31
CA ASP A 176 -7.51 -9.52 5.72
C ASP A 176 -8.67 -8.51 5.94
N GLU A 177 -9.06 -7.76 4.90
CA GLU A 177 -10.28 -6.95 4.92
C GLU A 177 -11.42 -7.89 5.33
N PRO A 178 -12.19 -7.60 6.40
CA PRO A 178 -13.28 -8.46 6.80
C PRO A 178 -14.21 -8.55 5.60
N VAL A 179 -14.24 -9.72 4.95
CA VAL A 179 -15.16 -10.03 3.87
C VAL A 179 -16.52 -9.61 4.41
N ARG A 180 -17.09 -8.52 3.89
CA ARG A 180 -18.51 -8.23 4.11
C ARG A 180 -19.24 -9.39 3.46
N ARG A 181 -19.46 -10.44 4.25
CA ARG A 181 -20.31 -11.57 3.91
C ARG A 181 -21.73 -11.03 3.88
N THR A 182 -22.11 -10.32 2.83
CA THR A 182 -23.50 -10.36 2.39
C THR A 182 -23.67 -11.63 1.60
N ARG A 183 -23.76 -12.77 2.32
CA ARG A 183 -24.51 -13.89 1.78
C ARG A 183 -25.94 -13.37 1.62
N LYS A 184 -26.36 -13.07 0.39
CA LYS A 184 -27.79 -13.07 0.10
C LYS A 184 -28.29 -14.47 0.47
N PRO A 185 -29.29 -14.63 1.35
CA PRO A 185 -29.88 -15.94 1.56
C PRO A 185 -30.40 -16.44 0.20
N LYS A 186 -30.06 -17.69 -0.15
CA LYS A 186 -30.69 -18.37 -1.27
C LYS A 186 -32.19 -18.36 -1.01
N ALA A 187 -32.96 -17.75 -1.90
CA ALA A 187 -34.40 -17.91 -1.90
C ALA A 187 -34.69 -19.41 -2.11
N PHE A 188 -35.22 -20.06 -1.07
CA PHE A 188 -35.76 -21.40 -1.18
C PHE A 188 -37.11 -21.26 -1.91
N VAL A 189 -37.13 -21.58 -3.19
CA VAL A 189 -38.38 -21.76 -3.93
C VAL A 189 -38.89 -23.14 -3.60
N LEU A 190 -39.88 -23.23 -2.71
CA LEU A 190 -40.69 -24.43 -2.55
C LEU A 190 -41.54 -24.57 -3.81
N GLN A 191 -41.30 -25.63 -4.58
CA GLN A 191 -42.25 -26.06 -5.61
C GLN A 191 -43.45 -26.72 -4.92
N PRO A 192 -44.69 -26.32 -5.23
CA PRO A 192 -45.87 -27.02 -4.74
C PRO A 192 -46.15 -28.27 -5.58
N GLY A 193 -46.25 -29.40 -4.89
CA GLY A 193 -47.17 -30.51 -5.20
C GLY A 193 -47.02 -31.25 -6.54
N ALA A 194 -46.59 -32.50 -6.46
CA ALA A 194 -47.10 -33.56 -7.33
C ALA A 194 -47.75 -34.62 -6.43
N LEU A 195 -49.05 -34.83 -6.65
CA LEU A 195 -49.84 -35.99 -6.19
C LEU A 195 -49.33 -37.27 -6.83
#